data_AF-A0A287DCS1-F1
#
_entry.id   AF-A0A287DCS1-F1
#
_cell.length_a   1.000
_cell.length_b   1.000
_cell.length_c   1.000
_cell.angle_alpha   90.00
_cell.angle_beta   90.00
_cell.angle_gamma   90.00
#
_symmetry.space_group_name_H-M   'P 1'
#
loop_
_entity.id
_entity.type
_entity.pdbx_description
1 polymer ?
#
loop_
_entity_poly.entity_id
_entity_poly.type
_entity_poly.pdbx_seq_one_letter_code
_entity_poly.pdbx_strand_id
1 'polypeptide(L)' 'MSSRNNNKLPNNLPQLQNLIKRDPPAYIEEFLQQYNHYKSNVEIFKLQPNKPSKELAELVMFMAQVRR' A
#
# COMPACT_ATOMS: atom_id res chain seq x y z
N MET A 1 -21.79 -21.81 5.58
CA MET A 1 -21.36 -20.82 4.56
C MET A 1 -20.50 -19.79 5.27
N SER A 2 -19.17 -19.97 5.26
CA SER A 2 -18.25 -19.00 5.87
C SER A 2 -17.46 -18.35 4.74
N SER A 3 -17.94 -17.21 4.27
CA SER A 3 -17.18 -16.34 3.37
C SER A 3 -15.92 -15.91 4.11
N ARG A 4 -14.81 -16.60 3.82
CA ARG A 4 -13.47 -16.21 4.24
C ARG A 4 -13.28 -14.75 3.83
N ASN A 5 -13.12 -13.86 4.81
CA ASN A 5 -12.70 -12.48 4.60
C ASN A 5 -11.24 -12.48 4.13
N ASN A 6 -11.04 -12.85 2.86
CA ASN A 6 -9.74 -12.94 2.21
C ASN A 6 -9.14 -11.53 2.11
N ASN A 7 -7.97 -11.31 2.71
CA ASN A 7 -6.90 -10.41 2.26
C ASN A 7 -7.29 -8.99 1.79
N LYS A 8 -8.28 -8.32 2.40
CA LYS A 8 -8.64 -6.94 2.02
C LYS A 8 -7.88 -5.83 2.76
N LEU A 9 -7.04 -6.17 3.74
CA LEU A 9 -6.14 -5.20 4.38
C LEU A 9 -5.15 -4.55 3.39
N PRO A 10 -4.48 -5.30 2.48
CA PRO A 10 -3.57 -4.69 1.51
C PRO A 10 -4.25 -3.78 0.48
N ASN A 11 -5.56 -3.87 0.28
CA ASN A 11 -6.29 -2.98 -0.64
C ASN A 11 -6.87 -1.74 0.03
N ASN A 12 -6.87 -1.65 1.37
CA ASN A 12 -7.48 -0.53 2.08
C ASN A 12 -6.41 0.33 2.76
N LEU A 13 -5.65 1.07 1.94
CA LEU A 13 -4.52 1.90 2.37
C LEU A 13 -4.86 2.85 3.54
N PRO A 14 -6.01 3.56 3.59
CA PRO A 14 -6.33 4.44 4.71
C PRO A 14 -6.47 3.69 6.05
N GLN A 15 -7.06 2.48 6.02
CA GLN A 15 -7.19 1.66 7.21
C GLN A 15 -5.83 1.17 7.68
N LEU A 16 -4.98 0.70 6.76
CA LEU A 16 -3.62 0.26 7.08
C LEU A 16 -2.79 1.40 7.68
N GLN A 17 -2.94 2.64 7.21
CA GLN A 17 -2.28 3.80 7.84
C GLN A 17 -2.72 3.99 9.29
N ASN A 18 -4.02 3.93 9.57
CA ASN A 18 -4.52 4.09 10.94
C ASN A 18 -3.99 2.98 11.87
N LEU A 19 -3.87 1.76 11.34
CA LEU A 19 -3.32 0.62 12.07
C LEU A 19 -1.82 0.80 12.35
N ILE A 20 -1.03 1.18 11.34
CA ILE A 20 0.41 1.48 11.49
C ILE A 20 0.63 2.65 12.46
N LYS A 21 -0.19 3.70 12.41
CA LYS A 21 -0.10 4.83 13.35
C LYS A 21 -0.42 4.44 14.78
N ARG A 22 -1.29 3.45 14.98
CA ARG A 22 -1.70 2.96 16.30
C ARG A 22 -0.68 1.99 16.89
N ASP A 23 -0.13 1.08 16.08
CA ASP A 23 0.84 0.07 16.52
C ASP A 23 1.84 -0.27 15.41
N PRO A 24 2.85 0.58 15.17
CA PRO A 24 3.81 0.40 14.07
C PRO A 24 4.46 -0.99 14.01
N PRO A 25 4.98 -1.59 15.11
CA PRO A 25 5.67 -2.88 15.04
C PRO A 25 4.75 -4.04 14.64
N ALA A 26 3.44 -3.96 14.92
CA ALA A 26 2.49 -5.01 14.56
C ALA A 26 2.13 -5.05 13.07
N TYR A 27 2.40 -3.98 12.31
CA TYR A 27 2.00 -3.85 10.91
C TYR A 27 3.20 -3.64 9.95
N ILE A 28 4.40 -4.03 10.38
CA ILE A 28 5.62 -3.93 9.56
C ILE A 28 5.49 -4.78 8.29
N GLU A 29 4.93 -5.98 8.39
CA GLU A 29 4.83 -6.90 7.24
C GLU A 29 3.89 -6.35 6.16
N GLU A 30 2.73 -5.82 6.55
CA GLU A 30 1.79 -5.18 5.64
C GLU A 30 2.38 -3.91 5.01
N PHE A 31 3.13 -3.11 5.79
CA PHE A 31 3.84 -1.95 5.25
C PHE A 31 4.88 -2.37 4.20
N LEU A 32 5.68 -3.40 4.48
CA LEU A 32 6.66 -3.94 3.55
C LEU A 32 6.00 -4.50 2.28
N GLN A 33 4.83 -5.14 2.41
CA GLN A 33 4.05 -5.60 1.27
C GLN A 33 3.64 -4.43 0.36
N GLN A 34 3.12 -3.34 0.93
CA GLN A 34 2.80 -2.12 0.15
C GLN A 34 4.04 -1.46 -0.44
N TYR A 35 5.17 -1.51 0.27
CA TYR A 35 6.44 -0.97 -0.22
C TYR A 35 6.99 -1.73 -1.42
N ASN A 36 6.90 -3.05 -1.41
CA ASN A 36 7.26 -3.87 -2.57
C ASN A 36 6.32 -3.59 -3.75
N HIS A 37 5.03 -3.44 -3.48
CA HIS A 37 4.05 -3.10 -4.51
C HIS A 37 4.31 -1.72 -5.14
N TYR A 38 4.69 -0.74 -4.33
CA TYR A 38 5.14 0.57 -4.78
C TYR A 38 6.37 0.45 -5.69
N LYS A 39 7.38 -0.33 -5.30
CA LYS A 39 8.58 -0.55 -6.13
C LYS A 39 8.24 -1.15 -7.49
N SER A 40 7.42 -2.20 -7.52
CA SER A 40 6.98 -2.81 -8.78
C SER A 40 6.21 -1.81 -9.66
N ASN A 41 5.32 -1.01 -9.08
CA ASN A 41 4.59 0.02 -9.81
C ASN A 41 5.51 1.11 -10.37
N VAL A 42 6.54 1.52 -9.63
CA VAL A 42 7.55 2.47 -10.10
C VAL A 42 8.36 1.89 -11.26
N GLU A 43 8.74 0.62 -11.21
CA GLU A 43 9.44 -0.05 -12.31
C GLU A 43 8.57 -0.12 -13.58
N ILE A 44 7.30 -0.50 -13.44
CA ILE A 44 6.34 -0.50 -14.55
C ILE A 44 6.16 0.92 -15.12
N PHE A 45 6.05 1.93 -14.25
CA PHE A 45 5.91 3.33 -14.66
C PHE A 45 7.17 3.84 -15.39
N LYS A 46 8.38 3.42 -14.98
CA LYS A 46 9.62 3.72 -15.70
C LYS A 46 9.64 3.09 -17.11
N LEU A 47 9.05 1.91 -17.26
CA LEU A 47 8.93 1.25 -18.57
C LEU A 47 7.86 1.92 -19.46
N GLN A 48 6.79 2.46 -18.87
CA GLN A 48 5.70 3.12 -19.59
C GLN A 48 5.25 4.43 -18.91
N PRO A 49 6.03 5.52 -19.05
CA PRO A 49 5.76 6.79 -18.34
C PRO A 49 4.48 7.49 -18.83
N ASN A 50 3.99 7.15 -20.01
CA ASN A 50 2.80 7.77 -20.60
C ASN A 50 1.48 7.24 -20.01
N LYS A 51 1.53 6.22 -19.14
CA LYS A 51 0.33 5.64 -18.55
C LYS A 51 0.16 6.13 -17.11
N PRO A 52 -0.82 7.00 -16.82
CA PRO A 52 -1.07 7.41 -15.45
C PRO A 52 -1.48 6.20 -14.61
N SER A 53 -0.72 5.90 -13.56
CA SER A 53 -1.05 4.84 -12.61
C SER A 53 -1.70 5.45 -11.36
N LYS A 54 -3.02 5.28 -11.26
CA LYS A 54 -3.79 5.69 -10.08
C LYS A 54 -3.30 4.96 -8.83
N GLU A 55 -2.95 3.69 -8.98
CA GLU A 55 -2.40 2.84 -7.92
C GLU A 55 -1.07 3.37 -7.39
N LEU A 56 -0.16 3.80 -8.27
CA LEU A 56 1.09 4.44 -7.86
C LEU A 56 0.81 5.72 -7.06
N ALA A 57 -0.14 6.55 -7.49
CA ALA A 57 -0.50 7.78 -6.77
C ALA A 57 -1.05 7.49 -5.36
N GLU A 58 -1.91 6.47 -5.22
CA GLU A 58 -2.45 6.04 -3.94
C GLU A 58 -1.36 5.48 -3.01
N LEU A 59 -0.42 4.68 -3.55
CA LEU A 59 0.73 4.15 -2.81
C LEU A 59 1.70 5.25 -2.37
N VAL A 60 1.96 6.25 -3.22
CA VAL A 60 2.80 7.42 -2.86
C VAL A 60 2.14 8.21 -1.73
N MET A 61 0.83 8.48 -1.82
CA MET A 61 0.08 9.16 -0.77
C MET A 61 0.12 8.39 0.55
N PHE A 62 -0.01 7.05 0.49
CA PHE A 62 0.14 6.19 1.65
C PHE A 62 1.51 6.34 2.32
N MET A 63 2.60 6.20 1.55
CA MET A 63 3.97 6.32 2.08
C MET A 63 4.25 7.70 2.68
N ALA A 64 3.72 8.77 2.07
CA ALA A 64 3.87 10.12 2.58
C ALA A 64 3.16 10.35 3.92
N GLN A 65 2.04 9.67 4.16
CA GLN A 65 1.21 9.85 5.36
C GLN A 65 1.66 9.00 6.55
N VAL A 66 2.38 7.89 6.34
CA VAL A 66 2.90 7.01 7.40
C VAL A 66 4.06 7.66 8.18
N ARG A 67 4.80 8.61 7.57
CA ARG A 67 5.92 9.32 8.22
C ARG A 67 5.49 10.49 9.14
N ARG A 68 4.20 10.85 9.15
CA ARG A 68 3.64 11.94 9.97
C ARG A 68 2.95 11.45 11.23
#